data_AF-A0A174J2Y8-F1
#
_entry.id   AF-A0A174J2Y8-F1
#
_cell.length_a   1.000
_cell.length_b   1.000
_cell.length_c   1.000
_cell.angle_alpha   90.00
_cell.angle_beta   90.00
_cell.angle_gamma   90.00
#
_symmetry.space_group_name_H-M   'P 1'
#
loop_
_entity.id
_entity.type
_entity.pdbx_description
1 polymer ?
#
loop_
_entity_poly.entity_id
_entity_poly.type
_entity_poly.pdbx_seq_one_letter_code
_entity_poly.pdbx_strand_id
1 'polypeptide(L)' 'MRGKDLLVTFSLAGERARAILDITAGVAAGDAVELTLEPRLVYFFDPETGARLDAEVAG' A
#
# COMPACT_ATOMS: atom_id res chain seq x y z
N MET A 1 -1.56 -2.69 25.67
CA MET A 1 -1.91 -3.84 24.82
C MET A 1 -1.08 -3.72 23.55
N ARG A 2 -0.19 -4.67 23.22
CA ARG A 2 0.45 -4.70 21.90
C ARG A 2 -0.59 -5.28 20.93
N GLY A 3 -1.22 -4.41 20.15
CA GLY A 3 -2.21 -4.78 19.16
C GLY A 3 -1.58 -5.65 18.08
N LYS A 4 -2.27 -6.72 17.67
CA LYS A 4 -1.92 -7.46 16.46
C LYS A 4 -2.31 -6.58 15.27
N ASP A 5 -1.36 -6.27 14.40
CA ASP A 5 -1.69 -5.51 13.19
C ASP A 5 -2.75 -6.25 12.36
N LEU A 6 -3.59 -5.49 11.66
CA LEU A 6 -4.62 -6.03 10.79
C LEU A 6 -4.08 -6.14 9.37
N LEU A 7 -3.97 -7.36 8.84
CA LEU A 7 -3.72 -7.56 7.40
C LEU A 7 -5.05 -7.41 6.65
N VAL A 8 -5.17 -6.34 5.86
CA VAL A 8 -6.35 -6.06 5.04
C VAL A 8 -6.08 -6.31 3.56
N THR A 9 -7.12 -6.70 2.84
CA THR A 9 -7.13 -6.75 1.37
C THR A 9 -8.11 -5.69 0.86
N PHE A 10 -7.68 -4.89 -0.11
CA PHE A 10 -8.49 -3.83 -0.70
C PHE A 10 -8.32 -3.80 -2.23
N SER A 11 -9.19 -3.06 -2.90
CA SER A 11 -9.08 -2.78 -4.35
C SER A 11 -8.49 -1.40 -4.55
N LEU A 12 -7.44 -1.29 -5.35
CA LEU A 12 -6.82 -0.05 -5.77
C LEU A 12 -6.87 0.02 -7.30
N ALA A 13 -7.64 0.97 -7.84
CA ALA A 13 -7.83 1.11 -9.29
C ALA A 13 -8.26 -0.21 -10.01
N GLY A 14 -9.01 -1.07 -9.32
CA GLY A 14 -9.45 -2.37 -9.85
C GLY A 14 -8.50 -3.53 -9.56
N GLU A 15 -7.28 -3.25 -9.10
CA GLU A 15 -6.30 -4.26 -8.72
C GLU A 15 -6.38 -4.62 -7.24
N ARG A 16 -6.16 -5.90 -6.92
CA ARG A 16 -6.20 -6.38 -5.54
C ARG A 16 -4.87 -6.08 -4.84
N ALA A 17 -4.90 -5.29 -3.77
CA ALA A 17 -3.75 -4.94 -2.96
C ALA A 17 -3.93 -5.38 -1.50
N ARG A 18 -2.83 -5.38 -0.75
CA ARG A 18 -2.82 -5.69 0.69
C ARG A 18 -2.08 -4.62 1.46
N ALA A 19 -2.56 -4.31 2.66
CA ALA A 19 -1.91 -3.40 3.59
C ALA A 19 -1.97 -3.96 5.01
N ILE A 20 -1.03 -3.50 5.84
CA ILE A 20 -1.03 -3.74 7.26
C ILE A 20 -1.52 -2.45 7.91
N LEU A 21 -2.58 -2.53 8.69
CA LEU A 21 -3.14 -1.40 9.42
C LEU A 21 -2.95 -1.59 10.91
N ASP A 22 -2.85 -0.47 11.63
CA ASP A 22 -2.95 -0.49 13.07
C ASP A 22 -4.32 -1.08 13.47
N ILE A 23 -4.33 -1.89 14.54
CA ILE A 23 -5.57 -2.49 15.06
C ILE A 23 -6.61 -1.44 15.46
N THR A 24 -6.19 -0.20 15.73
CA THR A 24 -7.09 0.91 16.07
C THR A 24 -7.64 1.64 14.86
N ALA A 25 -7.28 1.26 13.63
CA ALA A 25 -7.71 1.95 12.40
C ALA A 25 -9.24 1.93 12.19
N GLY A 26 -9.98 1.06 12.90
CA GLY A 26 -11.44 1.11 12.94
C GLY A 26 -12.12 0.90 11.58
N VAL A 27 -11.51 0.11 10.69
CA VAL A 27 -11.99 -0.14 9.33
C VAL A 27 -12.80 -1.43 9.23
N ALA A 28 -13.83 -1.43 8.38
CA ALA A 28 -14.65 -2.59 8.04
C ALA A 28 -14.60 -2.91 6.53
N ALA A 29 -15.05 -4.11 6.17
CA ALA A 29 -15.12 -4.51 4.77
C ALA A 29 -16.18 -3.69 4.02
N GLY A 30 -15.76 -3.05 2.92
CA GLY A 30 -16.61 -2.17 2.12
C GLY A 30 -16.37 -0.68 2.37
N ASP A 31 -15.61 -0.33 3.41
CA ASP A 31 -15.22 1.05 3.67
C ASP A 31 -14.26 1.56 2.59
N ALA A 32 -14.44 2.82 2.19
CA ALA A 32 -13.42 3.55 1.49
C ALA A 32 -12.40 4.08 2.51
N VAL A 33 -11.11 3.88 2.24
CA VAL A 33 -10.01 4.29 3.12
C VAL A 33 -9.03 5.16 2.35
N GLU A 34 -8.50 6.19 3.01
CA GLU A 34 -7.38 6.96 2.50
C GLU A 34 -6.06 6.30 2.90
N LEU A 35 -5.15 6.16 1.94
CA LEU A 35 -3.82 5.60 2.17
C LEU A 35 -2.79 6.69 1.90
N THR A 36 -1.93 6.95 2.87
CA THR A 36 -0.73 7.77 2.67
C THR A 36 0.44 6.84 2.36
N LEU A 37 1.09 7.05 1.21
CA LEU A 37 2.28 6.32 0.82
C LEU A 37 3.51 7.13 1.17
N GLU A 38 4.45 6.52 1.90
CA GLU A 38 5.78 7.10 2.10
C GLU A 38 6.54 7.04 0.77
N PRO A 39 6.86 8.18 0.13
CA PRO A 39 7.45 8.19 -1.22
C PRO A 39 8.74 7.38 -1.32
N ARG A 40 9.54 7.34 -0.24
CA ARG A 40 10.78 6.57 -0.17
C ARG A 40 10.59 5.05 -0.26
N LEU A 41 9.36 4.57 -0.02
CA LEU A 41 8.98 3.16 -0.07
C LEU A 41 8.13 2.83 -1.30
N VAL A 42 7.97 3.78 -2.22
CA VAL A 42 7.31 3.56 -3.51
C VAL A 42 8.36 3.13 -4.53
N TYR A 43 8.11 2.01 -5.18
CA TYR A 43 8.99 1.45 -6.21
C TYR A 43 8.24 1.33 -7.53
N PHE A 44 8.91 1.70 -8.62
CA PHE A 44 8.38 1.59 -9.97
C PHE A 44 9.04 0.42 -10.68
N PHE A 45 8.27 -0.24 -11.54
CA PHE A 45 8.73 -1.40 -12.30
C PHE A 45 8.33 -1.24 -13.76
N ASP A 46 9.22 -1.66 -14.65
CA ASP A 46 8.94 -1.79 -16.06
C ASP A 46 7.90 -2.91 -16.28
N PRO A 47 6.77 -2.65 -16.95
CA PRO A 47 5.68 -3.61 -17.07
C PRO A 47 5.98 -4.77 -18.05
N GLU A 48 6.94 -4.63 -18.96
CA GLU A 48 7.29 -5.64 -19.95
C GLU A 48 8.33 -6.63 -19.38
N THR A 49 9.29 -6.11 -18.63
CA THR A 49 10.46 -6.87 -18.13
C THR A 49 10.37 -7.19 -16.64
N GLY A 50 9.55 -6.47 -15.88
CA GLY A 50 9.49 -6.55 -14.42
C GLY A 50 10.72 -5.96 -13.72
N ALA A 51 11.62 -5.29 -14.45
CA ALA A 51 12.80 -4.67 -13.87
C ALA A 51 12.42 -3.48 -13.00
N ARG A 52 13.08 -3.34 -11.84
CA ARG A 52 12.92 -2.17 -11.00
C ARG A 52 13.51 -0.94 -11.71
N LEU A 53 12.72 0.12 -11.77
CA LEU A 53 13.16 1.43 -12.25
C LEU A 53 13.72 2.22 -11.06
N ASP A 54 15.01 2.54 -11.11
CA ASP A 54 15.60 3.46 -10.15
C ASP A 54 15.20 4.88 -10.56
N ALA A 55 14.14 5.38 -9.93
CA ALA A 55 13.77 6.78 -10.05
C ALA A 55 14.85 7.62 -9.34
N GLU A 56 15.64 8.37 -10.09
CA GLU A 56 16.38 9.49 -9.52
C GLU A 56 15.33 10.50 -9.04
N VAL A 57 15.09 10.52 -7.72
CA VAL A 57 14.24 11.54 -7.11
C VAL A 57 15.04 12.85 -7.19
N ALA A 58 14.85 13.60 -8.27
CA ALA A 58 15.27 14.99 -8.33
C ALA A 58 14.59 15.70 -7.15
N GLY A 59 15.39 16.03 -6.14
CA GLY A 59 14.96 16.69 -4.91
C GLY A 59 14.52 18.12 -5.09
#